data_AF-A0A7K4N3S6-F1
#
_entry.id   AF-A0A7K4N3S6-F1
#
_cell.length_a   1.000
_cell.length_b   1.000
_cell.length_c   1.000
_cell.angle_alpha   90.00
_cell.angle_beta   90.00
_cell.angle_gamma   90.00
#
_symmetry.space_group_name_H-M   'P 1'
#
loop_
_entity.id
_entity.type
_entity.pdbx_description
1 polymer ?
#
loop_
_entity_poly.entity_id
_entity_poly.type
_entity_poly.pdbx_seq_one_letter_code
_entity_poly.pdbx_strand_id
1 'polypeptide(L)'
;MLLVGMISSQSFGSNAHPFILEWGGFDTTEPETDCLLCAEYLRTVQQGWKSPQQIAVDDKRNIYVVDTGNSRIQKFTHEGQFLSSWGTNGIENGELQSPVGIAIYENNVYVVDEKQNTVQKFDNDGNFILKWGG
;
A
#
# COMPACT_ATOMS: atom_id res chain seq x y z
N MET A 1 -8.91 -12.04 19.07
CA MET A 1 -7.50 -12.33 18.75
C MET A 1 -7.49 -13.60 17.90
N LEU A 2 -7.37 -13.44 16.58
CA LEU A 2 -7.41 -14.57 15.65
C LEU A 2 -6.17 -14.49 14.77
N LEU A 3 -5.30 -15.46 14.98
CA LEU A 3 -4.12 -15.76 14.21
C LEU A 3 -4.58 -16.36 12.87
N VAL A 4 -4.18 -15.79 11.74
CA VAL A 4 -4.41 -16.43 10.43
C VAL A 4 -3.08 -16.99 9.94
N GLY A 5 -3.00 -18.33 9.98
CA GLY A 5 -1.91 -19.11 9.42
C GLY A 5 -2.01 -19.23 7.91
N MET A 6 -0.89 -19.62 7.30
CA MET A 6 -0.72 -19.87 5.87
C MET A 6 -1.78 -20.84 5.35
N ILE A 7 -2.43 -20.49 4.24
CA ILE A 7 -3.30 -21.40 3.49
C ILE A 7 -2.60 -21.74 2.18
N SER A 8 -2.19 -23.00 2.05
CA SER A 8 -1.76 -23.60 0.79
C SER A 8 -2.94 -23.76 -0.16
N SER A 9 -2.71 -23.42 -1.42
CA SER A 9 -3.60 -23.53 -2.58
C SER A 9 -4.63 -24.66 -2.54
N GLN A 10 -5.93 -24.34 -2.43
CA GLN A 10 -7.01 -25.12 -3.05
C GLN A 10 -8.16 -24.20 -3.50
N SER A 11 -8.40 -24.28 -4.81
CA SER A 11 -9.59 -23.94 -5.62
C SER A 11 -10.80 -23.30 -4.92
N PHE A 12 -11.17 -22.09 -5.36
CA PHE A 12 -12.49 -21.52 -5.09
C PHE A 12 -13.50 -22.00 -6.15
N GLY A 13 -14.58 -22.63 -5.69
CA GLY A 13 -15.72 -23.03 -6.52
C GLY A 13 -16.48 -21.84 -7.11
N SER A 14 -17.37 -22.13 -8.06
CA SER A 14 -18.02 -21.20 -9.00
C SER A 14 -18.96 -20.12 -8.41
N ASN A 15 -18.89 -19.83 -7.11
CA ASN A 15 -19.70 -18.81 -6.42
C ASN A 15 -18.86 -17.89 -5.50
N ALA A 16 -17.56 -17.71 -5.78
CA ALA A 16 -16.73 -16.76 -5.04
C ALA A 16 -17.02 -15.30 -5.46
N HIS A 17 -16.99 -14.39 -4.49
CA HIS A 17 -17.15 -12.94 -4.66
C HIS A 17 -16.29 -12.39 -5.83
N PRO A 18 -16.75 -11.36 -6.56
CA PRO A 18 -16.13 -10.88 -7.82
C PRO A 18 -14.69 -10.33 -7.70
N PHE A 19 -14.11 -10.29 -6.50
CA PHE A 19 -12.80 -9.66 -6.23
C PHE A 19 -11.60 -10.63 -6.23
N ILE A 20 -11.75 -11.91 -6.58
CA ILE A 20 -10.62 -12.86 -6.61
C ILE A 20 -9.77 -12.79 -7.90
N LEU A 21 -10.10 -11.94 -8.88
CA LEU A 21 -9.36 -11.87 -10.15
C LEU A 21 -8.48 -10.61 -10.35
N GLU A 22 -8.40 -9.68 -9.39
CA GLU A 22 -7.70 -8.39 -9.60
C GLU A 22 -6.39 -8.19 -8.83
N TRP A 23 -5.94 -9.18 -8.06
CA TRP A 23 -4.56 -9.12 -7.55
C TRP A 23 -3.63 -9.59 -8.67
N GLY A 24 -3.02 -8.61 -9.33
CA GLY A 24 -2.14 -8.77 -10.49
C GLY A 24 -1.33 -10.06 -10.42
N GLY A 25 -1.50 -10.89 -11.45
CA GLY A 25 -0.84 -12.18 -11.57
C GLY A 25 0.66 -12.02 -11.34
N PHE A 26 1.18 -12.80 -10.40
CA PHE A 26 2.59 -13.14 -10.39
C PHE A 26 2.77 -14.22 -11.46
N ASP A 27 2.74 -13.83 -12.74
CA ASP A 27 3.19 -14.73 -13.81
C ASP A 27 3.82 -13.94 -14.96
N THR A 28 5.09 -14.23 -15.17
CA THR A 28 5.90 -13.76 -16.28
C THR A 28 5.62 -14.65 -17.47
N THR A 29 4.55 -14.38 -18.22
CA THR A 29 4.43 -14.62 -19.67
C THR A 29 2.98 -14.46 -20.11
N GLU A 30 2.70 -13.40 -20.87
CA GLU A 30 2.06 -13.39 -22.19
C GLU A 30 1.53 -11.96 -22.48
N PRO A 31 1.73 -11.43 -23.70
CA PRO A 31 1.44 -10.05 -24.03
C PRO A 31 0.05 -9.93 -24.66
N GLU A 32 -0.97 -9.49 -23.92
CA GLU A 32 -2.25 -9.12 -24.53
C GLU A 32 -2.38 -7.60 -24.67
N THR A 33 -1.95 -7.18 -25.85
CA THR A 33 -2.33 -5.95 -26.54
C THR A 33 -3.85 -5.88 -26.72
N ASP A 34 -4.59 -5.38 -25.74
CA ASP A 34 -5.73 -4.50 -26.00
C ASP A 34 -6.14 -3.72 -24.75
N CYS A 35 -5.38 -2.69 -24.40
CA CYS A 35 -5.67 -1.99 -23.17
C CYS A 35 -5.15 -0.57 -23.21
N LEU A 36 -5.92 0.33 -23.82
CA LEU A 36 -5.86 1.73 -23.43
C LEU A 36 -6.23 1.88 -21.93
N LEU A 37 -7.12 1.02 -21.43
CA LEU A 37 -7.46 0.92 -20.00
C LEU A 37 -6.33 0.32 -19.15
N CYS A 38 -5.62 -0.72 -19.62
CA CYS A 38 -4.48 -1.26 -18.85
C CYS A 38 -3.27 -0.36 -19.02
N ALA A 39 -3.09 0.37 -20.12
CA ALA A 39 -2.05 1.38 -20.22
C ALA A 39 -2.32 2.53 -19.23
N GLU A 40 -3.58 2.95 -19.02
CA GLU A 40 -3.94 3.92 -17.98
C GLU A 40 -3.79 3.33 -16.56
N TYR A 41 -4.18 2.08 -16.35
CA TYR A 41 -3.98 1.35 -15.08
C TYR A 41 -2.48 1.17 -14.75
N LEU A 42 -1.68 0.68 -15.70
CA LEU A 42 -0.23 0.48 -15.59
C LEU A 42 0.54 1.81 -15.51
N ARG A 43 0.01 2.91 -16.08
CA ARG A 43 0.58 4.25 -15.90
C ARG A 43 0.35 4.81 -14.50
N THR A 44 -0.72 4.38 -13.83
CA THR A 44 -1.06 4.85 -12.48
C THR A 44 -0.35 4.03 -11.39
N VAL A 45 -0.06 2.75 -11.67
CA VAL A 45 0.77 1.85 -10.83
C VAL A 45 2.27 1.97 -11.18
N GLN A 46 2.75 3.18 -11.50
CA GLN A 46 4.04 3.41 -12.18
C GLN A 46 5.32 3.07 -11.39
N GLN A 47 5.22 2.44 -10.23
CA GLN A 47 6.33 1.73 -9.60
C GLN A 47 5.73 0.48 -9.00
N GLY A 48 6.12 -0.70 -9.51
CA GLY A 48 5.60 -1.98 -9.01
C GLY A 48 5.74 -2.09 -7.50
N TRP A 49 4.76 -2.73 -6.85
CA TRP A 49 4.78 -3.00 -5.42
C TRP A 49 6.02 -3.82 -5.05
N LYS A 50 6.69 -3.43 -3.97
CA LYS A 50 7.86 -4.16 -3.49
C LYS A 50 7.69 -4.46 -2.01
N SER A 51 7.30 -5.70 -1.71
CA SER A 51 7.08 -6.18 -0.34
C SER A 51 6.08 -5.31 0.46
N PRO A 52 4.84 -5.13 -0.02
CA PRO A 52 3.82 -4.45 0.76
C PRO A 52 3.57 -5.19 2.07
N GLN A 53 3.47 -4.46 3.20
CA GLN A 53 3.38 -5.08 4.54
C GLN A 53 2.02 -4.90 5.20
N GLN A 54 1.46 -3.69 5.16
CA GLN A 54 0.24 -3.37 5.90
C GLN A 54 -0.67 -2.43 5.12
N ILE A 55 -1.97 -2.50 5.43
CA ILE A 55 -2.98 -1.55 4.96
C ILE A 55 -3.71 -0.87 6.13
N ALA A 56 -4.25 0.32 5.88
CA ALA A 56 -5.22 0.98 6.76
C ALA A 56 -6.29 1.68 5.93
N VAL A 57 -7.41 2.02 6.58
CA VAL A 57 -8.57 2.66 5.93
C VAL A 57 -8.96 3.89 6.74
N ASP A 58 -9.26 5.00 6.07
CA ASP A 58 -9.78 6.22 6.71
C ASP A 58 -11.33 6.24 6.74
N ASP A 59 -11.92 7.24 7.40
CA ASP A 59 -13.38 7.39 7.49
C ASP A 59 -14.06 7.66 6.13
N LYS A 60 -13.28 8.08 5.12
CA LYS A 60 -13.74 8.27 3.74
C LYS A 60 -13.56 7.00 2.89
N ARG A 61 -13.16 5.89 3.51
CA ARG A 61 -12.87 4.60 2.89
C ARG A 61 -11.68 4.62 1.93
N ASN A 62 -10.81 5.62 1.99
CA ASN A 62 -9.55 5.56 1.26
C ASN A 62 -8.65 4.47 1.86
N ILE A 63 -7.99 3.72 0.99
CA ILE A 63 -7.10 2.62 1.36
C ILE A 63 -5.67 3.13 1.32
N TYR A 64 -4.93 2.91 2.39
CA TYR A 64 -3.52 3.25 2.52
C TYR A 64 -2.73 1.97 2.54
N VAL A 65 -1.63 1.91 1.79
CA VAL A 65 -0.77 0.73 1.69
C VAL A 65 0.67 1.12 1.97
N VAL A 66 1.32 0.36 2.85
CA VAL A 66 2.74 0.48 3.13
C VAL A 66 3.52 -0.32 2.09
N ASP A 67 4.22 0.35 1.19
CA ASP A 67 5.05 -0.23 0.14
C ASP A 67 6.53 -0.20 0.58
N THR A 68 6.85 -1.10 1.52
CA THR A 68 8.09 -1.13 2.31
C THR A 68 9.35 -1.10 1.47
N GLY A 69 9.41 -1.93 0.43
CA GLY A 69 10.58 -2.07 -0.43
C GLY A 69 10.83 -0.87 -1.32
N ASN A 70 9.82 -0.01 -1.50
CA ASN A 70 9.94 1.30 -2.15
C ASN A 70 9.97 2.46 -1.15
N SER A 71 9.99 2.18 0.15
CA SER A 71 10.04 3.17 1.23
C SER A 71 8.98 4.27 1.10
N ARG A 72 7.74 3.90 0.76
CA ARG A 72 6.64 4.84 0.54
C ARG A 72 5.32 4.34 1.09
N ILE A 73 4.39 5.27 1.26
CA ILE A 73 2.97 5.00 1.48
C ILE A 73 2.22 5.38 0.20
N GLN A 74 1.24 4.56 -0.18
CA GLN A 74 0.35 4.84 -1.29
C GLN A 74 -1.09 4.88 -0.82
N LYS A 75 -1.87 5.81 -1.36
CA LYS A 75 -3.28 6.05 -1.01
C LYS A 75 -4.16 5.84 -2.24
N PHE A 76 -5.28 5.17 -2.04
CA PHE A 76 -6.25 4.81 -3.07
C PHE A 76 -7.67 5.10 -2.61
N THR A 77 -8.60 5.21 -3.56
CA THR A 77 -10.02 5.13 -3.27
C THR A 77 -10.41 3.70 -2.86
N HIS A 78 -11.62 3.52 -2.35
CA HIS A 78 -12.14 2.18 -2.04
C HIS A 78 -12.36 1.30 -3.28
N GLU A 79 -12.39 1.89 -4.47
CA GLU A 79 -12.41 1.22 -5.77
C GLU A 79 -11.02 0.94 -6.33
N GLY A 80 -9.95 1.23 -5.58
CA GLY A 80 -8.57 0.96 -6.00
C GLY A 80 -7.97 2.01 -6.94
N GLN A 81 -8.61 3.17 -7.12
CA GLN A 81 -8.03 4.26 -7.91
C GLN A 81 -6.96 4.97 -7.10
N PHE A 82 -5.77 5.15 -7.67
CA PHE A 82 -4.69 5.88 -7.00
C PHE A 82 -5.06 7.34 -6.75
N LEU A 83 -4.72 7.82 -5.56
CA LEU A 83 -4.93 9.21 -5.14
C LEU A 83 -3.60 9.93 -4.97
N SER A 84 -2.70 9.36 -4.17
CA SER A 84 -1.41 9.98 -3.86
C SER A 84 -0.41 8.97 -3.31
N SER A 85 0.86 9.40 -3.24
CA SER A 85 1.93 8.65 -2.59
C SER A 85 2.95 9.62 -2.00
N TRP A 86 3.56 9.23 -0.89
CA TRP A 86 4.62 10.01 -0.24
C TRP A 86 5.62 9.09 0.47
N GLY A 87 6.75 9.67 0.84
CA GLY A 87 7.90 8.94 1.36
C GLY A 87 8.88 8.58 0.25
N THR A 88 10.16 8.67 0.59
CA THR A 88 11.30 8.25 -0.22
C THR A 88 12.31 7.59 0.69
N ASN A 89 13.20 6.77 0.11
CA ASN A 89 14.26 6.16 0.89
C ASN A 89 15.18 7.23 1.52
N GLY A 90 15.28 7.24 2.84
CA GLY A 90 16.13 8.17 3.56
C GLY A 90 15.84 8.19 5.07
N ILE A 91 16.38 9.20 5.77
CA ILE A 91 16.32 9.31 7.24
C ILE A 91 15.82 10.68 7.73
N GLU A 92 15.67 11.62 6.81
CA GLU A 92 15.17 12.96 7.11
C GLU A 92 13.66 12.93 7.41
N ASN A 93 13.13 14.07 7.83
CA ASN A 93 11.71 14.22 8.12
C ASN A 93 10.86 13.96 6.88
N GLY A 94 9.95 12.98 6.98
CA GLY A 94 9.10 12.54 5.88
C GLY A 94 9.74 11.49 4.97
N GLU A 95 11.01 11.17 5.16
CA GLU A 95 11.67 10.05 4.50
C GLU A 95 11.51 8.76 5.33
N LEU A 96 11.36 7.65 4.63
CA LEU A 96 11.15 6.32 5.22
C LEU A 96 12.28 5.40 4.76
N GLN A 97 12.63 4.39 5.55
CA GLN A 97 13.70 3.44 5.22
C GLN A 97 13.18 2.00 5.20
N SER A 98 12.32 1.64 6.14
CA SER A 98 11.60 0.36 6.16
C SER A 98 10.28 0.56 6.89
N PRO A 99 9.31 1.27 6.28
CA PRO A 99 8.01 1.44 6.89
C PRO A 99 7.33 0.07 6.91
N VAL A 100 6.85 -0.37 8.07
CA VAL A 100 6.24 -1.71 8.24
C VAL A 100 4.80 -1.65 8.73
N GLY A 101 4.42 -0.54 9.37
CA GLY A 101 3.09 -0.39 9.93
C GLY A 101 2.47 0.96 9.68
N ILE A 102 1.14 0.98 9.65
CA ILE A 102 0.34 2.18 9.40
C ILE A 102 -0.93 2.18 10.24
N ALA A 103 -1.32 3.35 10.75
CA ALA A 103 -2.61 3.59 11.39
C ALA A 103 -3.15 4.97 11.00
N ILE A 104 -4.47 5.12 10.96
CA ILE A 104 -5.15 6.37 10.68
C ILE A 104 -5.94 6.78 11.92
N TYR A 105 -5.79 8.04 12.36
CA TYR A 105 -6.57 8.59 13.45
C TYR A 105 -6.73 10.11 13.28
N GLU A 106 -7.99 10.59 13.32
CA GLU A 106 -8.35 12.01 13.19
C GLU A 106 -7.67 12.70 11.98
N ASN A 107 -7.82 12.15 10.77
CA ASN A 107 -7.17 12.63 9.53
C ASN A 107 -5.64 12.67 9.53
N ASN A 108 -4.99 11.98 10.48
CA ASN A 108 -3.53 11.84 10.49
C ASN A 108 -3.14 10.41 10.18
N VAL A 109 -2.02 10.27 9.48
CA VAL A 109 -1.40 8.98 9.17
C VAL A 109 -0.20 8.78 10.08
N TYR A 110 -0.16 7.66 10.77
CA TYR A 110 0.93 7.25 11.64
C TYR A 110 1.65 6.09 10.99
N VAL A 111 2.94 6.25 10.70
CA VAL A 111 3.76 5.24 10.04
C VAL A 111 4.87 4.81 10.99
N VAL A 112 4.99 3.51 11.21
CA VAL A 112 6.10 2.91 11.96
C VAL A 112 7.20 2.53 10.98
N ASP A 113 8.40 3.07 11.20
CA ASP A 113 9.59 2.71 10.45
C ASP A 113 10.51 1.82 11.29
N GLU A 114 10.65 0.56 10.86
CA GLU A 114 11.41 -0.47 11.57
C GLU A 114 12.91 -0.14 11.58
N LYS A 115 13.48 0.31 10.47
CA LYS A 115 14.93 0.56 10.38
C LYS A 115 15.33 1.81 11.14
N GLN A 116 14.45 2.82 11.16
CA GLN A 116 14.70 4.05 11.88
C GLN A 116 14.27 3.99 13.36
N ASN A 117 13.61 2.92 13.82
CA ASN A 117 13.00 2.81 15.15
C ASN A 117 12.09 4.02 15.50
N THR A 118 11.36 4.52 14.50
CA THR A 118 10.58 5.76 14.65
C THR A 118 9.12 5.56 14.29
N VAL A 119 8.30 6.43 14.86
CA VAL A 119 6.94 6.69 14.37
C VAL A 119 6.94 8.08 13.76
N GLN A 120 6.47 8.18 12.52
CA GLN A 120 6.28 9.44 11.83
C GLN A 120 4.79 9.70 11.63
N LYS A 121 4.37 10.93 11.92
CA LYS A 121 3.01 11.40 11.72
C LYS A 121 2.96 12.30 10.49
N PHE A 122 1.99 12.04 9.63
CA PHE A 122 1.68 12.82 8.43
C PHE A 122 0.23 13.30 8.48
N ASP A 123 -0.06 14.35 7.73
CA ASP A 123 -1.45 14.70 7.43
C ASP A 123 -2.04 13.75 6.36
N ASN A 124 -3.32 13.96 6.05
CA ASN A 124 -4.07 13.16 5.09
C ASN A 124 -3.56 13.27 3.63
N ASP A 125 -2.78 14.32 3.33
CA ASP A 125 -2.21 14.60 2.01
C ASP A 125 -0.78 14.08 1.88
N GLY A 126 -0.21 13.54 2.98
CA GLY A 126 1.12 12.96 3.03
C GLY A 126 2.21 13.94 3.44
N ASN A 127 1.86 15.13 3.93
CA ASN A 127 2.85 16.06 4.44
C ASN A 127 3.30 15.66 5.84
N PHE A 128 4.61 15.71 6.08
CA PHE A 128 5.18 15.42 7.38
C PHE A 128 4.73 16.42 8.44
N ILE A 129 4.34 15.92 9.62
CA ILE A 129 3.98 16.74 10.77
C ILE A 129 5.07 16.65 11.85
N LEU A 130 5.37 15.44 12.32
CA LEU A 130 6.36 15.22 13.37
C LEU A 130 6.84 13.76 13.42
N LYS A 131 7.98 13.53 14.08
CA LYS A 131 8.66 12.24 14.24
C LYS A 131 9.06 12.04 15.70
N TRP A 132 8.93 10.82 16.22
CA TRP A 132 9.44 10.44 17.54
C TRP A 132 9.97 9.00 17.53
N GLY A 133 10.74 8.66 18.56
CA GLY A 133 11.59 7.46 18.58
C GLY A 133 12.99 7.75 18.04
N GLY A 134 13.79 6.71 17.83
CA GLY A 134 15.22 6.78 17.49
C GLY A 134 16.11 6.19 18.57
#